data_AF-A0A447N0K7-F1
#
_entry.id   AF-A0A447N0K7-F1
#
_cell.length_a   1.000
_cell.length_b   1.000
_cell.length_c   1.000
_cell.angle_alpha   90.00
_cell.angle_beta   90.00
_cell.angle_gamma   90.00
#
_symmetry.space_group_name_H-M   'P 1'
#
loop_
_entity.id
_entity.type
_entity.pdbx_description
1 polymer ?
#
loop_
_entity_poly.entity_id
_entity_poly.type
_entity_poly.pdbx_seq_one_letter_code
_entity_poly.pdbx_strand_id
1 'polypeptide(L)'
;MGSISNPEIRRMELMNTIAGIERYAAAEGDVGMFITLTAPSKYHPTRQVGKGKDKTVQLNHGWNDEAYTPKDAQRYLCRIWSLMRTAFKDNDLQVYGMRVVEPHHDGTPHWHMMLFCKRQQRKEITEIMRRYALKEDGDERGAARNRFQAKHLNKGGAAGYIAKYIAKNIDGYALDGELDKDTGKPLKDTAAAVTAWASTWRIPQFKPIGLPTMGAYRELRKLPRGVSIADEFDERVEAARAAADGGDFDLYITAQGGANVPRDGQTVRVARSVSDEVNDYEEDIERVVGIYAPHLGARHVHITRSSEWRIVPKVLAVEPLTLKSGIAAPRSPVNNCGKLTGGDIPGMTNTPSEHTAAVLNLVDDGVIAWDDPEVVTVLRGALKHGAQQQNRRQRSGELLKPHDVAPSGRLTKSERAQIPRIRVELAQLGITLQRWELQALARGATVRFGDLSFSYPVIDEWGWAIV
;
A
#
# COMPACT_ATOMS: atom_id res chain seq x y z
N MET A 1 14.65 12.29 11.50
CA MET A 1 13.97 11.81 10.27
C MET A 1 12.81 10.92 10.66
N GLY A 2 11.62 11.13 10.11
CA GLY A 2 10.50 10.20 10.32
C GLY A 2 10.72 8.85 9.61
N SER A 3 10.10 7.79 10.13
CA SER A 3 10.22 6.43 9.58
C SER A 3 9.46 6.29 8.26
N ILE A 4 9.90 5.37 7.38
CA ILE A 4 9.13 4.89 6.21
C ILE A 4 7.79 4.22 6.60
N SER A 5 7.57 3.97 7.88
CA SER A 5 6.27 3.59 8.42
C SER A 5 5.24 4.71 8.28
N ASN A 6 5.67 5.98 8.16
CA ASN A 6 4.81 7.08 7.79
C ASN A 6 4.47 6.97 6.28
N PRO A 7 3.18 6.82 5.91
CA PRO A 7 2.75 6.71 4.51
C PRO A 7 3.23 7.86 3.62
N GLU A 8 3.27 9.09 4.15
CA GLU A 8 3.69 10.27 3.41
C GLU A 8 5.18 10.21 3.05
N ILE A 9 6.03 9.87 4.02
CA ILE A 9 7.47 9.71 3.80
C ILE A 9 7.73 8.57 2.81
N ARG A 10 6.99 7.47 2.95
CA ARG A 10 7.08 6.32 2.04
C ARG A 10 6.67 6.70 0.61
N ARG A 11 5.60 7.49 0.44
CA ARG A 11 5.17 8.01 -0.85
C ARG A 11 6.23 8.90 -1.48
N MET A 12 6.77 9.86 -0.73
CA MET A 12 7.84 10.74 -1.23
C MET A 12 9.08 9.95 -1.66
N GLU A 13 9.53 8.98 -0.86
CA GLU A 13 10.69 8.14 -1.22
C GLU A 13 10.42 7.33 -2.49
N LEU A 14 9.25 6.72 -2.63
CA LEU A 14 8.89 5.94 -3.81
C LEU A 14 8.79 6.81 -5.06
N MET A 15 8.16 7.98 -4.96
CA MET A 15 8.07 8.93 -6.07
C MET A 15 9.47 9.39 -6.51
N ASN A 16 10.33 9.75 -5.57
CA ASN A 16 11.71 10.11 -5.87
C ASN A 16 12.50 8.96 -6.52
N THR A 17 12.31 7.74 -6.01
CA THR A 17 12.93 6.53 -6.55
C THR A 17 12.52 6.32 -8.01
N ILE A 18 11.22 6.41 -8.32
CA ILE A 18 10.70 6.21 -9.68
C ILE A 18 11.19 7.31 -10.62
N ALA A 19 11.14 8.56 -10.19
CA ALA A 19 11.66 9.67 -10.97
C ALA A 19 13.16 9.51 -11.28
N GLY A 20 13.96 9.08 -10.29
CA GLY A 20 15.38 8.79 -10.50
C GLY A 20 15.63 7.59 -11.42
N ILE A 21 14.83 6.54 -11.35
CA ILE A 21 14.92 5.41 -12.29
C ILE A 21 14.66 5.89 -13.72
N GLU A 22 13.65 6.73 -13.94
CA GLU A 22 13.32 7.28 -15.25
C GLU A 22 14.41 8.22 -15.77
N ARG A 23 14.95 9.10 -14.92
CA ARG A 23 16.10 9.96 -15.26
C ARG A 23 17.33 9.14 -15.65
N TYR A 24 17.66 8.11 -14.85
CA TYR A 24 18.75 7.19 -15.15
C TYR A 24 18.53 6.47 -16.50
N ALA A 25 17.33 5.94 -16.74
CA ALA A 25 17.01 5.29 -18.02
C ALA A 25 17.11 6.24 -19.22
N ALA A 26 16.68 7.50 -19.06
CA ALA A 26 16.80 8.50 -20.10
C ALA A 26 18.26 8.82 -20.43
N ALA A 27 19.14 8.90 -19.41
CA ALA A 27 20.57 9.11 -19.58
C ALA A 27 21.25 7.92 -20.29
N GLU A 28 20.84 6.68 -19.96
CA GLU A 28 21.35 5.45 -20.57
C GLU A 28 20.80 5.16 -21.98
N GLY A 29 19.83 5.95 -22.45
CA GLY A 29 19.13 5.71 -23.71
C GLY A 29 18.21 4.48 -23.70
N ASP A 30 17.81 4.03 -22.52
CA ASP A 30 16.97 2.85 -22.32
C ASP A 30 15.49 3.16 -22.55
N VAL A 31 14.73 2.13 -22.93
CA VAL A 31 13.31 2.25 -23.25
C VAL A 31 12.44 1.64 -22.16
N GLY A 32 11.37 2.36 -21.81
CA GLY A 32 10.41 1.92 -20.80
C GLY A 32 9.31 1.02 -21.37
N MET A 33 8.87 0.08 -20.54
CA MET A 33 7.72 -0.78 -20.74
C MET A 33 6.87 -0.82 -19.48
N PHE A 34 5.55 -0.70 -19.65
CA PHE A 34 4.59 -0.97 -18.61
C PHE A 34 3.98 -2.35 -18.82
N ILE A 35 4.22 -3.23 -17.86
CA ILE A 35 3.80 -4.62 -17.90
C ILE A 35 2.70 -4.86 -16.88
N THR A 36 1.65 -5.57 -17.30
CA THR A 36 0.66 -6.16 -16.41
C THR A 36 0.73 -7.68 -16.50
N LEU A 37 0.87 -8.34 -15.35
CA LEU A 37 0.84 -9.80 -15.20
C LEU A 37 -0.31 -10.20 -14.26
N THR A 38 -1.15 -11.10 -14.75
CA THR A 38 -2.33 -11.61 -14.01
C THR A 38 -2.27 -13.14 -13.93
N ALA A 39 -2.81 -13.72 -12.86
CA ALA A 39 -2.89 -15.17 -12.65
C ALA A 39 -3.93 -15.85 -13.58
N PRO A 40 -3.90 -17.19 -13.77
CA PRO A 40 -4.93 -17.88 -14.55
C PRO A 40 -6.26 -17.90 -13.82
N SER A 41 -7.34 -18.22 -14.54
CA SER A 41 -8.70 -18.03 -14.04
C SER A 41 -8.96 -18.79 -12.74
N LYS A 42 -8.37 -19.98 -12.55
CA LYS A 42 -8.51 -20.78 -11.32
C LYS A 42 -8.05 -20.10 -10.02
N TYR A 43 -7.26 -19.02 -10.09
CA TYR A 43 -6.85 -18.23 -8.93
C TYR A 43 -7.84 -17.12 -8.56
N HIS A 44 -8.89 -16.93 -9.35
CA HIS A 44 -9.86 -15.86 -9.20
C HIS A 44 -11.19 -16.42 -8.67
N PRO A 45 -11.59 -16.15 -7.41
CA PRO A 45 -12.82 -16.69 -6.84
C PRO A 45 -14.09 -16.13 -7.47
N THR A 46 -13.99 -14.94 -8.10
CA THR A 46 -15.13 -14.32 -8.77
C THR A 46 -14.75 -13.81 -10.15
N ARG A 47 -15.74 -13.71 -11.03
CA ARG A 47 -15.62 -13.11 -12.35
C ARG A 47 -16.68 -12.05 -12.55
N GLN A 48 -16.33 -11.00 -13.28
CA GLN A 48 -17.29 -9.98 -13.71
C GLN A 48 -17.96 -10.41 -15.02
N VAL A 49 -19.29 -10.36 -15.05
CA VAL A 49 -20.11 -10.71 -16.23
C VAL A 49 -21.00 -9.51 -16.58
N GLY A 50 -21.20 -9.27 -17.88
CA GLY A 50 -21.94 -8.11 -18.38
C GLY A 50 -21.03 -6.94 -18.78
N LYS A 51 -21.62 -5.83 -19.23
CA LYS A 51 -20.93 -4.60 -19.64
C LYS A 51 -21.61 -3.38 -19.01
N GLY A 52 -20.83 -2.31 -18.77
CA GLY A 52 -21.38 -1.04 -18.27
C GLY A 52 -22.04 -1.17 -16.89
N LYS A 53 -23.25 -0.63 -16.75
CA LYS A 53 -24.00 -0.63 -15.48
C LYS A 53 -24.58 -2.00 -15.10
N ASP A 54 -24.64 -2.95 -16.04
CA ASP A 54 -25.16 -4.30 -15.83
C ASP A 54 -24.07 -5.29 -15.39
N LYS A 55 -22.91 -4.79 -14.96
CA LYS A 55 -21.81 -5.62 -14.47
C LYS A 55 -22.24 -6.30 -13.18
N THR A 56 -22.29 -7.62 -13.21
CA THR A 56 -22.55 -8.46 -12.03
C THR A 56 -21.30 -9.27 -11.69
N VAL A 57 -21.13 -9.55 -10.40
CA VAL A 57 -20.05 -10.41 -9.89
C VAL A 57 -20.65 -11.80 -9.69
N GLN A 58 -20.06 -12.80 -10.31
CA GLN A 58 -20.46 -14.20 -10.17
C GLN A 58 -19.30 -15.01 -9.61
N LEU A 59 -19.60 -16.08 -8.88
CA LEU A 59 -18.58 -17.04 -8.48
C LEU A 59 -17.95 -17.68 -9.71
N ASN A 60 -16.64 -17.86 -9.67
CA ASN A 60 -15.92 -18.55 -10.72
C ASN A 60 -15.82 -20.04 -10.39
N HIS A 61 -16.56 -20.86 -11.13
CA HIS A 61 -16.56 -22.31 -10.92
C HIS A 61 -15.16 -22.94 -11.07
N GLY A 62 -14.29 -22.39 -11.92
CA GLY A 62 -12.92 -22.89 -12.06
C GLY A 62 -12.02 -22.64 -10.85
N TRP A 63 -12.44 -21.82 -9.88
CA TRP A 63 -11.76 -21.64 -8.60
C TRP A 63 -12.22 -22.63 -7.53
N ASN A 64 -13.45 -23.15 -7.65
CA ASN A 64 -14.05 -24.00 -6.62
C ASN A 64 -13.26 -25.28 -6.34
N ASP A 65 -12.60 -25.83 -7.36
CA ASP A 65 -11.87 -27.09 -7.26
C ASP A 65 -10.57 -26.94 -6.45
N GLU A 66 -9.95 -25.76 -6.49
CA GLU A 66 -8.61 -25.51 -5.91
C GLU A 66 -8.66 -24.64 -4.65
N ALA A 67 -9.65 -23.75 -4.56
CA ALA A 67 -9.83 -22.78 -3.47
C ALA A 67 -8.58 -21.92 -3.18
N TYR A 68 -7.84 -21.51 -4.22
CA TYR A 68 -6.58 -20.77 -4.06
C TYR A 68 -6.74 -19.44 -3.31
N THR A 69 -5.79 -19.17 -2.43
CA THR A 69 -5.73 -17.89 -1.70
C THR A 69 -4.94 -16.83 -2.49
N PRO A 70 -5.08 -15.53 -2.15
CA PRO A 70 -4.21 -14.47 -2.66
C PRO A 70 -2.71 -14.77 -2.48
N LYS A 71 -2.34 -15.50 -1.42
CA LYS A 71 -0.95 -15.91 -1.19
C LYS A 71 -0.48 -16.95 -2.21
N ASP A 72 -1.35 -17.86 -2.63
CA ASP A 72 -1.02 -18.88 -3.63
C ASP A 72 -0.89 -18.27 -5.03
N ALA A 73 -1.78 -17.33 -5.38
CA ALA A 73 -1.65 -16.52 -6.58
C ALA A 73 -0.34 -15.70 -6.58
N GLN A 74 0.03 -15.09 -5.46
CA GLN A 74 1.31 -14.38 -5.33
C GLN A 74 2.51 -15.33 -5.48
N ARG A 75 2.45 -16.56 -4.94
CA ARG A 75 3.48 -17.59 -5.13
C ARG A 75 3.61 -17.98 -6.60
N TYR A 76 2.50 -18.17 -7.30
CA TYR A 76 2.47 -18.39 -8.75
C TYR A 76 3.20 -17.27 -9.51
N LEU A 77 2.83 -16.00 -9.24
CA LEU A 77 3.46 -14.85 -9.90
C LEU A 77 4.96 -14.75 -9.60
N CYS A 78 5.37 -15.03 -8.36
CA CYS A 78 6.78 -15.12 -7.98
C CYS A 78 7.52 -16.24 -8.73
N ARG A 79 6.88 -17.41 -8.90
CA ARG A 79 7.46 -18.56 -9.61
C ARG A 79 7.68 -18.22 -11.09
N ILE A 80 6.67 -17.72 -11.80
CA ILE A 80 6.82 -17.36 -13.22
C ILE A 80 7.84 -16.25 -13.40
N TRP A 81 7.89 -15.27 -12.50
CA TRP A 81 8.91 -14.22 -12.53
C TRP A 81 10.33 -14.77 -12.33
N SER A 82 10.49 -15.76 -11.45
CA SER A 82 11.79 -16.43 -11.30
C SER A 82 12.22 -17.13 -12.58
N LEU A 83 11.30 -17.82 -13.27
CA LEU A 83 11.57 -18.46 -14.55
C LEU A 83 11.92 -17.44 -15.64
N MET A 84 11.18 -16.31 -15.71
CA MET A 84 11.48 -15.22 -16.63
C MET A 84 12.89 -14.65 -16.38
N ARG A 85 13.28 -14.42 -15.12
CA ARG A 85 14.63 -13.93 -14.79
C ARG A 85 15.74 -14.91 -15.17
N THR A 86 15.51 -16.21 -15.00
CA THR A 86 16.45 -17.24 -15.48
C THR A 86 16.59 -17.14 -17.00
N ALA A 87 15.47 -17.09 -17.73
CA ALA A 87 15.50 -16.94 -19.18
C ALA A 87 16.17 -15.63 -19.62
N PHE A 88 15.97 -14.52 -18.91
CA PHE A 88 16.69 -13.27 -19.20
C PHE A 88 18.20 -13.45 -19.05
N LYS A 89 18.65 -14.06 -17.95
CA LYS A 89 20.08 -14.33 -17.72
C LYS A 89 20.67 -15.22 -18.82
N ASP A 90 19.96 -16.28 -19.19
CA ASP A 90 20.44 -17.25 -20.18
C ASP A 90 20.52 -16.66 -21.60
N ASN A 91 19.80 -15.56 -21.87
CA ASN A 91 19.81 -14.84 -23.15
C ASN A 91 20.52 -13.47 -23.06
N ASP A 92 21.26 -13.21 -21.98
CA ASP A 92 21.98 -11.93 -21.74
C ASP A 92 21.08 -10.68 -21.81
N LEU A 93 19.84 -10.81 -21.33
CA LEU A 93 18.85 -9.73 -21.28
C LEU A 93 18.84 -9.10 -19.90
N GLN A 94 18.80 -7.76 -19.88
CA GLN A 94 18.85 -7.00 -18.64
C GLN A 94 17.62 -6.09 -18.52
N VAL A 95 16.97 -6.16 -17.35
CA VAL A 95 15.81 -5.33 -17.02
C VAL A 95 15.94 -4.77 -15.61
N TYR A 96 15.59 -3.50 -15.44
CA TYR A 96 15.52 -2.87 -14.13
C TYR A 96 14.29 -1.98 -14.01
N GLY A 97 13.90 -1.64 -12.78
CA GLY A 97 12.77 -0.76 -12.51
C GLY A 97 11.99 -1.13 -11.25
N MET A 98 10.66 -1.03 -11.31
CA MET A 98 9.78 -1.12 -10.14
C MET A 98 8.60 -2.06 -10.42
N ARG A 99 8.36 -2.99 -9.48
CA ARG A 99 7.14 -3.80 -9.44
C ARG A 99 6.21 -3.31 -8.34
N VAL A 100 4.93 -3.22 -8.67
CA VAL A 100 3.79 -2.96 -7.78
C VAL A 100 2.86 -4.17 -7.79
N VAL A 101 2.31 -4.53 -6.63
CA VAL A 101 1.25 -5.55 -6.52
C VAL A 101 -0.03 -4.88 -6.08
N GLU A 102 -1.11 -5.19 -6.78
CA GLU A 102 -2.45 -4.73 -6.45
C GLU A 102 -3.42 -5.91 -6.37
N PRO A 103 -4.41 -5.86 -5.46
CA PRO A 103 -5.52 -6.79 -5.50
C PRO A 103 -6.46 -6.43 -6.65
N HIS A 104 -6.95 -7.44 -7.35
CA HIS A 104 -8.18 -7.31 -8.12
C HIS A 104 -9.39 -7.15 -7.17
N HIS A 105 -10.56 -6.86 -7.73
CA HIS A 105 -11.82 -6.74 -6.99
C HIS A 105 -12.19 -7.99 -6.16
N ASP A 106 -11.65 -9.15 -6.54
CA ASP A 106 -11.83 -10.44 -5.88
C ASP A 106 -10.72 -10.77 -4.87
N GLY A 107 -9.75 -9.85 -4.68
CA GLY A 107 -8.62 -10.00 -3.79
C GLY A 107 -7.40 -10.72 -4.39
N THR A 108 -7.49 -11.24 -5.62
CA THR A 108 -6.38 -11.94 -6.27
C THR A 108 -5.31 -10.94 -6.72
N PRO A 109 -4.02 -11.13 -6.37
CA PRO A 109 -2.95 -10.22 -6.75
C PRO A 109 -2.71 -10.21 -8.26
N HIS A 110 -2.40 -9.04 -8.80
CA HIS A 110 -1.78 -8.87 -10.11
C HIS A 110 -0.60 -7.91 -9.99
N TRP A 111 0.34 -8.02 -10.93
CA TRP A 111 1.54 -7.20 -10.92
C TRP A 111 1.48 -6.15 -12.00
N HIS A 112 1.82 -4.93 -11.60
CA HIS A 112 2.18 -3.85 -12.50
C HIS A 112 3.68 -3.62 -12.42
N MET A 113 4.37 -3.56 -13.55
CA MET A 113 5.82 -3.39 -13.59
C MET A 113 6.17 -2.26 -14.56
N MET A 114 6.94 -1.29 -14.09
CA MET A 114 7.67 -0.37 -14.94
C MET A 114 9.08 -0.91 -15.08
N LEU A 115 9.40 -1.39 -16.28
CA LEU A 115 10.70 -1.98 -16.60
C LEU A 115 11.39 -1.15 -17.69
N PHE A 116 12.70 -1.01 -17.56
CA PHE A 116 13.58 -0.39 -18.53
C PHE A 116 14.60 -1.41 -19.02
N CYS A 117 14.98 -1.29 -20.29
CA CYS A 117 15.95 -2.15 -20.96
C CYS A 117 16.54 -1.43 -22.18
N LYS A 118 17.62 -1.98 -22.73
CA LYS A 118 18.17 -1.52 -24.02
C LYS A 118 17.13 -1.71 -25.13
N ARG A 119 17.04 -0.73 -26.04
CA ARG A 119 16.01 -0.69 -27.10
C ARG A 119 15.93 -1.98 -27.93
N GLN A 120 17.08 -2.58 -28.23
CA GLN A 120 17.20 -3.80 -29.02
C GLN A 120 16.65 -5.03 -28.29
N GLN A 121 16.77 -5.09 -26.96
CA GLN A 121 16.34 -6.24 -26.14
C GLN A 121 14.83 -6.28 -25.88
N ARG A 122 14.14 -5.14 -26.02
CA ARG A 122 12.74 -4.95 -25.65
C ARG A 122 11.80 -6.03 -26.22
N LYS A 123 11.97 -6.36 -27.51
CA LYS A 123 11.10 -7.34 -28.21
C LYS A 123 11.24 -8.72 -27.58
N GLU A 124 12.49 -9.17 -27.42
CA GLU A 124 12.80 -10.49 -26.88
C GLU A 124 12.36 -10.63 -25.42
N ILE A 125 12.60 -9.61 -24.59
CA ILE A 125 12.11 -9.55 -23.21
C ILE A 125 10.59 -9.70 -23.18
N THR A 126 9.87 -8.95 -24.03
CA THR A 126 8.40 -9.00 -24.09
C THR A 126 7.89 -10.37 -24.51
N GLU A 127 8.55 -11.02 -25.48
CA GLU A 127 8.20 -12.36 -25.95
C GLU A 127 8.44 -13.43 -24.89
N ILE A 128 9.57 -13.38 -24.18
CA ILE A 128 9.87 -14.28 -23.06
C ILE A 128 8.82 -14.10 -21.95
N MET A 129 8.52 -12.86 -21.55
CA MET A 129 7.51 -12.61 -20.51
C MET A 129 6.13 -13.12 -20.93
N ARG A 130 5.72 -12.88 -22.18
CA ARG A 130 4.45 -13.41 -22.70
C ARG A 130 4.40 -14.93 -22.67
N ARG A 131 5.48 -15.59 -23.11
CA ARG A 131 5.60 -17.05 -23.14
C ARG A 131 5.42 -17.66 -21.74
N TYR A 132 6.10 -17.13 -20.74
CA TYR A 132 5.97 -17.64 -19.36
C TYR A 132 4.64 -17.28 -18.71
N ALA A 133 4.05 -16.12 -19.02
CA ALA A 133 2.75 -15.73 -18.52
C ALA A 133 1.62 -16.64 -19.03
N LEU A 134 1.77 -17.21 -20.23
CA LEU A 134 0.83 -18.14 -20.86
C LEU A 134 1.24 -19.62 -20.70
N LYS A 135 2.31 -19.92 -19.96
CA LYS A 135 2.81 -21.29 -19.82
C LYS A 135 1.83 -22.22 -19.08
N GLU A 136 1.09 -21.66 -18.14
CA GLU A 136 0.08 -22.37 -17.36
C GLU A 136 -1.30 -21.88 -17.81
N ASP A 137 -2.18 -22.83 -18.18
CA ASP A 137 -3.56 -22.56 -18.61
C ASP A 137 -3.65 -21.50 -19.74
N GLY A 138 -2.67 -21.50 -20.65
CA GLY A 138 -2.54 -20.52 -21.74
C GLY A 138 -3.67 -20.57 -22.77
N ASP A 139 -4.35 -21.71 -22.85
CA ASP A 139 -5.47 -21.96 -23.78
C ASP A 139 -6.84 -21.55 -23.20
N GLU A 140 -6.88 -21.08 -21.94
CA GLU A 140 -8.11 -20.55 -21.35
C GLU A 140 -8.67 -19.37 -22.16
N ARG A 141 -10.00 -19.29 -22.22
CA ARG A 141 -10.67 -18.23 -22.97
C ARG A 141 -10.26 -16.85 -22.47
N GLY A 142 -9.59 -16.09 -23.34
CA GLY A 142 -9.12 -14.73 -23.04
C GLY A 142 -7.75 -14.66 -22.37
N ALA A 143 -7.07 -15.79 -22.13
CA ALA A 143 -5.74 -15.84 -21.54
C ALA A 143 -4.74 -14.99 -22.33
N ALA A 144 -4.67 -15.16 -23.65
CA ALA A 144 -3.80 -14.41 -24.54
C ALA A 144 -3.95 -12.87 -24.43
N ARG A 145 -5.15 -12.38 -24.05
CA ARG A 145 -5.43 -10.95 -23.90
C ARG A 145 -5.17 -10.44 -22.47
N ASN A 146 -5.46 -11.26 -21.46
CA ASN A 146 -5.57 -10.79 -20.07
C ASN A 146 -4.38 -11.19 -19.20
N ARG A 147 -3.62 -12.25 -19.54
CA ARG A 147 -2.52 -12.76 -18.69
C ARG A 147 -1.28 -11.89 -18.74
N PHE A 148 -1.04 -11.26 -19.89
CA PHE A 148 0.11 -10.41 -20.13
C PHE A 148 -0.24 -9.24 -21.04
N GLN A 149 -0.03 -8.03 -20.55
CA GLN A 149 -0.07 -6.81 -21.35
C GLN A 149 1.28 -6.10 -21.25
N ALA A 150 1.81 -5.64 -22.38
CA ALA A 150 2.99 -4.80 -22.44
C ALA A 150 2.69 -3.54 -23.25
N LYS A 151 2.84 -2.37 -22.63
CA LYS A 151 2.71 -1.07 -23.27
C LYS A 151 4.06 -0.39 -23.33
N HIS A 152 4.35 0.31 -24.42
CA HIS A 152 5.51 1.19 -24.46
C HIS A 152 5.28 2.38 -23.53
N LEU A 153 6.33 2.82 -22.84
CA LEU A 153 6.33 4.10 -22.13
C LEU A 153 7.16 5.10 -22.93
N ASN A 154 6.52 6.21 -23.32
CA ASN A 154 7.21 7.36 -23.89
C ASN A 154 7.96 8.10 -22.76
N LYS A 155 9.01 8.85 -23.12
CA LYS A 155 9.77 9.68 -22.17
C LYS A 155 8.83 10.59 -21.36
N GLY A 156 8.96 10.61 -20.03
CA GLY A 156 8.16 11.44 -19.13
C GLY A 156 6.81 10.84 -18.71
N GLY A 157 6.41 9.69 -19.28
CA GLY A 157 5.13 9.04 -18.99
C GLY A 157 5.21 7.85 -18.02
N ALA A 158 6.42 7.38 -17.69
CA ALA A 158 6.61 6.17 -16.90
C ALA A 158 6.32 6.40 -15.41
N ALA A 159 6.82 7.50 -14.85
CA ALA A 159 6.54 7.91 -13.49
C ALA A 159 5.05 8.20 -13.26
N GLY A 160 4.38 8.88 -14.18
CA GLY A 160 2.94 9.18 -14.08
C GLY A 160 2.07 7.92 -14.00
N TYR A 161 2.42 6.88 -14.77
CA TYR A 161 1.67 5.62 -14.77
C TYR A 161 1.78 4.87 -13.44
N ILE A 162 2.98 4.83 -12.83
CA ILE A 162 3.16 4.21 -11.49
C ILE A 162 2.66 5.11 -10.35
N ALA A 163 2.73 6.43 -10.49
CA ALA A 163 2.28 7.38 -9.47
C ALA A 163 0.81 7.15 -9.08
N LYS A 164 -0.05 6.86 -10.07
CA LYS A 164 -1.44 6.45 -9.85
C LYS A 164 -1.55 5.28 -8.86
N TYR A 165 -0.71 4.26 -9.04
CA TYR A 165 -0.71 3.08 -8.19
C TYR A 165 -0.12 3.39 -6.82
N ILE A 166 0.89 4.26 -6.71
CA ILE A 166 1.40 4.72 -5.40
C ILE A 166 0.28 5.41 -4.62
N ALA A 167 -0.42 6.36 -5.23
CA ALA A 167 -1.52 7.07 -4.59
C ALA A 167 -2.65 6.11 -4.17
N LYS A 168 -3.01 5.16 -5.04
CA LYS A 168 -4.02 4.12 -4.75
C LYS A 168 -3.64 3.17 -3.62
N ASN A 169 -2.34 2.91 -3.40
CA ASN A 169 -1.88 1.85 -2.49
C ASN A 169 -1.45 2.33 -1.11
N ILE A 170 -1.12 3.61 -0.93
CA ILE A 170 -0.41 4.09 0.27
C ILE A 170 -1.29 4.99 1.14
N ASP A 171 -1.75 6.13 0.64
CA ASP A 171 -2.40 7.15 1.47
C ASP A 171 -3.63 7.81 0.82
N GLY A 172 -3.93 7.50 -0.45
CA GLY A 172 -5.01 8.17 -1.17
C GLY A 172 -4.77 9.67 -1.38
N TYR A 173 -3.52 10.13 -1.24
CA TYR A 173 -3.15 11.54 -1.34
C TYR A 173 -3.56 12.12 -2.70
N ALA A 174 -4.13 13.32 -2.68
CA ALA A 174 -4.69 14.02 -3.85
C ALA A 174 -5.87 13.33 -4.56
N LEU A 175 -6.49 12.30 -3.95
CA LEU A 175 -7.67 11.61 -4.49
C LEU A 175 -8.98 11.98 -3.76
N ASP A 176 -9.00 13.10 -3.03
CA ASP A 176 -10.18 13.55 -2.29
C ASP A 176 -11.32 13.95 -3.26
N GLY A 177 -12.39 13.15 -3.26
CA GLY A 177 -13.55 13.32 -4.13
C GLY A 177 -13.50 12.51 -5.43
N GLU A 178 -12.41 11.77 -5.69
CA GLU A 178 -12.33 10.86 -6.82
C GLU A 178 -12.87 9.46 -6.48
N LEU A 179 -13.62 8.89 -7.43
CA LEU A 179 -14.19 7.55 -7.33
C LEU A 179 -13.37 6.57 -8.15
N ASP A 180 -13.13 5.39 -7.58
CA ASP A 180 -12.51 4.30 -8.30
C ASP A 180 -13.44 3.83 -9.45
N LYS A 181 -12.91 3.73 -10.67
CA LYS A 181 -13.69 3.42 -11.89
C LYS A 181 -14.28 2.00 -11.89
N ASP A 182 -13.68 1.08 -11.13
CA ASP A 182 -14.10 -0.32 -11.09
C ASP A 182 -15.10 -0.59 -9.97
N THR A 183 -15.04 0.18 -8.87
CA THR A 183 -15.85 -0.06 -7.67
C THR A 183 -16.84 1.07 -7.34
N GLY A 184 -16.67 2.27 -7.89
CA GLY A 184 -17.45 3.46 -7.58
C GLY A 184 -17.26 4.00 -6.17
N LYS A 185 -16.29 3.47 -5.40
CA LYS A 185 -15.99 3.90 -4.02
C LYS A 185 -14.96 5.02 -4.00
N PRO A 186 -14.91 5.84 -2.92
CA PRO A 186 -13.84 6.81 -2.75
C PRO A 186 -12.47 6.14 -2.79
N LEU A 187 -11.55 6.70 -3.58
CA LEU A 187 -10.20 6.14 -3.74
C LEU A 187 -9.42 6.07 -2.42
N LYS A 188 -9.70 6.95 -1.45
CA LYS A 188 -9.13 6.95 -0.11
C LYS A 188 -9.45 5.69 0.70
N ASP A 189 -10.71 5.23 0.67
CA ASP A 189 -11.12 4.00 1.36
C ASP A 189 -10.47 2.76 0.73
N THR A 190 -10.14 2.87 -0.56
CA THR A 190 -9.47 1.83 -1.34
C THR A 190 -8.02 1.67 -0.87
N ALA A 191 -7.29 2.76 -0.61
CA ALA A 191 -5.91 2.70 -0.14
C ALA A 191 -5.75 1.99 1.23
N ALA A 192 -6.66 2.28 2.18
CA ALA A 192 -6.67 1.59 3.46
C ALA A 192 -6.99 0.09 3.32
N ALA A 193 -7.98 -0.26 2.49
CA ALA A 193 -8.33 -1.65 2.22
C ALA A 193 -7.19 -2.44 1.56
N VAL A 194 -6.48 -1.82 0.60
CA VAL A 194 -5.34 -2.46 -0.07
C VAL A 194 -4.15 -2.62 0.89
N THR A 195 -3.89 -1.64 1.76
CA THR A 195 -2.86 -1.76 2.80
C THR A 195 -3.18 -2.88 3.80
N ALA A 196 -4.44 -2.99 4.22
CA ALA A 196 -4.90 -4.08 5.08
C ALA A 196 -4.73 -5.44 4.38
N TRP A 197 -5.19 -5.56 3.14
CA TRP A 197 -5.01 -6.76 2.31
C TRP A 197 -3.54 -7.18 2.20
N ALA A 198 -2.65 -6.25 1.86
CA ALA A 198 -1.22 -6.50 1.72
C ALA A 198 -0.61 -7.00 3.05
N SER A 199 -1.03 -6.42 4.18
CA SER A 199 -0.58 -6.81 5.51
C SER A 199 -1.11 -8.19 5.92
N THR A 200 -2.41 -8.45 5.72
CA THR A 200 -3.05 -9.75 6.01
C THR A 200 -2.37 -10.89 5.26
N TRP A 201 -2.09 -10.70 3.97
CA TRP A 201 -1.48 -11.74 3.15
C TRP A 201 0.05 -11.73 3.17
N ARG A 202 0.67 -10.75 3.84
CA ARG A 202 2.11 -10.50 3.89
C ARG A 202 2.71 -10.36 2.48
N ILE A 203 2.05 -9.59 1.62
CA ILE A 203 2.45 -9.34 0.24
C ILE A 203 3.13 -7.97 0.15
N PRO A 204 4.45 -7.90 -0.14
CA PRO A 204 5.11 -6.63 -0.37
C PRO A 204 4.57 -6.00 -1.66
N GLN A 205 4.01 -4.79 -1.57
CA GLN A 205 3.44 -4.08 -2.71
C GLN A 205 4.53 -3.61 -3.67
N PHE A 206 5.50 -2.82 -3.19
CA PHE A 206 6.55 -2.20 -4.01
C PHE A 206 7.86 -2.98 -3.89
N LYS A 207 8.49 -3.32 -5.02
CA LYS A 207 9.79 -4.01 -5.03
C LYS A 207 10.69 -3.57 -6.20
N PRO A 208 11.86 -2.96 -5.94
CA PRO A 208 12.83 -2.62 -6.97
C PRO A 208 13.38 -3.87 -7.64
N ILE A 209 13.68 -3.76 -8.93
CA ILE A 209 14.24 -4.82 -9.77
C ILE A 209 15.50 -4.26 -10.42
N GLY A 210 16.62 -4.98 -10.35
CA GLY A 210 17.85 -4.60 -11.05
C GLY A 210 18.46 -3.27 -10.58
N LEU A 211 18.10 -2.78 -9.39
CA LEU A 211 18.57 -1.49 -8.86
C LEU A 211 19.39 -1.70 -7.59
N PRO A 212 20.30 -0.75 -7.26
CA PRO A 212 21.01 -0.75 -5.99
C PRO A 212 20.07 -0.74 -4.78
N THR A 213 20.54 -1.24 -3.66
CA THR A 213 19.65 -1.52 -2.52
C THR A 213 19.15 -0.25 -1.83
N MET A 214 17.83 -0.13 -1.65
CA MET A 214 17.24 0.94 -0.83
C MET A 214 17.75 0.93 0.62
N GLY A 215 18.26 -0.21 1.10
CA GLY A 215 18.91 -0.30 2.41
C GLY A 215 20.15 0.57 2.48
N ALA A 216 21.08 0.44 1.53
CA ALA A 216 22.29 1.26 1.50
C ALA A 216 21.94 2.74 1.28
N TYR A 217 21.00 3.04 0.38
CA TYR A 217 20.48 4.40 0.17
C TYR A 217 19.99 5.05 1.48
N ARG A 218 19.21 4.32 2.29
CA ARG A 218 18.68 4.83 3.56
C ARG A 218 19.73 4.95 4.65
N GLU A 219 20.71 4.04 4.71
CA GLU A 219 21.79 4.14 5.69
C GLU A 219 22.75 5.29 5.37
N LEU A 220 23.07 5.54 4.09
CA LEU A 220 23.87 6.70 3.68
C LEU A 220 23.23 8.03 4.09
N ARG A 221 21.89 8.13 4.03
CA ARG A 221 21.12 9.32 4.44
C ARG A 221 21.07 9.56 5.96
N LYS A 222 21.60 8.65 6.77
CA LYS A 222 21.76 8.86 8.22
C LYS A 222 23.08 9.53 8.58
N LEU A 223 24.03 9.53 7.67
CA LEU A 223 25.31 10.18 7.88
C LEU A 223 25.12 11.70 7.98
N PRO A 224 26.02 12.40 8.69
CA PRO A 224 25.95 13.85 8.82
C PRO A 224 25.90 14.55 7.44
N ARG A 225 24.98 15.50 7.29
CA ARG A 225 24.84 16.26 6.05
C ARG A 225 26.04 17.17 5.84
N GLY A 226 26.52 17.23 4.60
CA GLY A 226 27.64 18.10 4.22
C GLY A 226 29.01 17.68 4.78
N VAL A 227 29.11 16.52 5.43
CA VAL A 227 30.39 15.96 5.86
C VAL A 227 30.80 14.88 4.87
N SER A 228 31.95 15.08 4.22
CA SER A 228 32.53 14.10 3.32
C SER A 228 33.02 12.88 4.11
N ILE A 229 32.80 11.69 3.57
CA ILE A 229 33.38 10.44 4.08
C ILE A 229 34.49 9.90 3.18
N ALA A 230 34.98 10.71 2.23
CA ALA A 230 36.02 10.31 1.29
C ALA A 230 37.34 9.94 2.00
N ASP A 231 37.71 10.66 3.07
CA ASP A 231 38.93 10.39 3.85
C ASP A 231 38.85 9.04 4.60
N GLU A 232 37.65 8.64 5.00
CA GLU A 232 37.42 7.34 5.66
C GLU A 232 37.32 6.20 4.65
N PHE A 233 36.70 6.45 3.50
CA PHE A 233 36.52 5.47 2.43
C PHE A 233 37.28 5.88 1.17
N ASP A 234 36.56 6.44 0.19
CA ASP A 234 37.09 7.02 -1.03
C ASP A 234 36.03 7.91 -1.70
N GLU A 235 36.41 8.56 -2.80
CA GLU A 235 35.54 9.41 -3.63
C GLU A 235 34.32 8.67 -4.21
N ARG A 236 34.40 7.34 -4.42
CA ARG A 236 33.28 6.56 -4.97
C ARG A 236 32.18 6.42 -3.94
N VAL A 237 32.57 6.12 -2.70
CA VAL A 237 31.66 6.02 -1.56
C VAL A 237 31.05 7.40 -1.24
N GLU A 238 31.86 8.46 -1.28
CA GLU A 238 31.35 9.83 -1.10
C GLU A 238 30.36 10.22 -2.19
N ALA A 239 30.62 9.91 -3.47
CA ALA A 239 29.67 10.17 -4.55
C ALA A 239 28.31 9.48 -4.30
N ALA A 240 28.31 8.24 -3.80
CA ALA A 240 27.08 7.54 -3.44
C ALA A 240 26.38 8.18 -2.24
N ARG A 241 27.13 8.65 -1.23
CA ARG A 241 26.59 9.37 -0.07
C ARG A 241 25.96 10.70 -0.47
N ALA A 242 26.69 11.51 -1.24
CA ALA A 242 26.27 12.82 -1.69
C ALA A 242 24.98 12.74 -2.52
N ALA A 243 24.91 11.80 -3.47
CA ALA A 243 23.70 11.55 -4.24
C ALA A 243 22.51 11.13 -3.35
N ALA A 244 22.76 10.27 -2.35
CA ALA A 244 21.71 9.84 -1.44
C ALA A 244 21.19 10.96 -0.53
N ASP A 245 22.08 11.84 -0.03
CA ASP A 245 21.71 12.99 0.80
C ASP A 245 20.93 14.05 0.01
N GLY A 246 21.37 14.34 -1.23
CA GLY A 246 20.67 15.25 -2.15
C GLY A 246 19.32 14.73 -2.65
N GLY A 247 19.08 13.42 -2.57
CA GLY A 247 17.87 12.79 -3.10
C GLY A 247 17.95 12.48 -4.59
N ASP A 248 19.13 12.57 -5.21
CA ASP A 248 19.35 12.29 -6.62
C ASP A 248 19.52 10.79 -6.85
N PHE A 249 18.38 10.11 -6.95
CA PHE A 249 18.36 8.65 -7.02
C PHE A 249 18.98 8.11 -8.33
N ASP A 250 18.93 8.86 -9.42
CA ASP A 250 19.67 8.59 -10.66
C ASP A 250 21.19 8.59 -10.45
N LEU A 251 21.73 9.63 -9.82
CA LEU A 251 23.15 9.72 -9.49
C LEU A 251 23.57 8.62 -8.50
N TYR A 252 22.68 8.27 -7.56
CA TYR A 252 22.92 7.15 -6.65
C TYR A 252 23.01 5.81 -7.39
N ILE A 253 22.17 5.58 -8.42
CA ILE A 253 22.26 4.38 -9.25
C ILE A 253 23.64 4.34 -9.93
N THR A 254 24.05 5.44 -10.56
CA THR A 254 25.35 5.56 -11.24
C THR A 254 26.52 5.35 -10.28
N ALA A 255 26.51 6.00 -9.11
CA ALA A 255 27.57 5.90 -8.11
C ALA A 255 27.71 4.49 -7.50
N GLN A 256 26.65 3.69 -7.53
CA GLN A 256 26.66 2.27 -7.14
C GLN A 256 27.13 1.33 -8.25
N GLY A 257 27.56 1.87 -9.40
CA GLY A 257 28.03 1.14 -10.57
C GLY A 257 26.98 0.98 -11.68
N GLY A 258 25.75 1.47 -11.47
CA GLY A 258 24.66 1.40 -12.44
C GLY A 258 23.58 0.35 -12.13
N ALA A 259 22.63 0.21 -13.05
CA ALA A 259 21.60 -0.82 -12.98
C ALA A 259 22.16 -2.22 -13.28
N ASN A 260 21.53 -3.26 -12.70
CA ASN A 260 21.86 -4.68 -12.83
C ASN A 260 23.25 -5.10 -12.33
N VAL A 261 23.97 -4.22 -11.64
CA VAL A 261 25.26 -4.54 -11.02
C VAL A 261 25.09 -5.63 -9.94
N PRO A 262 25.90 -6.70 -9.99
CA PRO A 262 25.94 -7.72 -8.95
C PRO A 262 26.18 -7.12 -7.57
N ARG A 263 25.65 -7.73 -6.51
CA ARG A 263 25.77 -7.17 -5.16
C ARG A 263 27.23 -6.90 -4.74
N ASP A 264 28.15 -7.77 -5.13
CA ASP A 264 29.56 -7.63 -4.77
C ASP A 264 30.29 -6.57 -5.62
N GLY A 265 29.68 -6.13 -6.72
CA GLY A 265 30.15 -5.01 -7.52
C GLY A 265 29.54 -3.65 -7.14
N GLN A 266 28.63 -3.61 -6.16
CA GLN A 266 28.06 -2.34 -5.67
C GLN A 266 29.06 -1.62 -4.76
N THR A 267 29.21 -0.32 -4.97
CA THR A 267 30.15 0.55 -4.24
C THR A 267 29.90 0.55 -2.73
N VAL A 268 28.65 0.61 -2.30
CA VAL A 268 28.27 0.66 -0.88
C VAL A 268 27.20 -0.38 -0.56
N ARG A 269 27.44 -1.13 0.51
CA ARG A 269 26.50 -2.12 1.05
C ARG A 269 26.19 -1.86 2.51
N VAL A 270 25.05 -2.39 2.95
CA VAL A 270 24.65 -2.39 4.35
C VAL A 270 25.49 -3.40 5.13
N ALA A 271 26.16 -2.95 6.18
CA ALA A 271 26.85 -3.79 7.14
C ALA A 271 25.83 -4.38 8.14
N ARG A 272 25.95 -5.67 8.41
CA ARG A 272 25.17 -6.38 9.42
C ARG A 272 26.10 -7.05 10.42
N SER A 273 25.70 -7.08 11.68
CA SER A 273 26.33 -7.90 12.72
C SER A 273 25.29 -8.78 13.39
N VAL A 274 25.76 -9.91 13.92
CA VAL A 274 24.96 -10.71 14.86
C VAL A 274 24.79 -9.88 16.14
N SER A 275 23.56 -9.81 16.63
CA SER A 275 23.22 -9.20 17.90
C SER A 275 23.61 -10.15 19.03
N ASP A 276 23.96 -9.61 20.20
CA ASP A 276 24.14 -10.41 21.43
C ASP A 276 22.80 -10.99 21.96
N GLU A 277 21.69 -10.62 21.33
CA GLU A 277 20.35 -11.09 21.64
C GLU A 277 19.94 -12.16 20.63
N VAL A 278 19.37 -13.24 21.14
CA VAL A 278 18.73 -14.30 20.34
C VAL A 278 17.22 -14.05 20.24
N ASN A 279 16.59 -14.59 19.20
CA ASN A 279 15.13 -14.53 19.08
C ASN A 279 14.43 -15.49 20.07
N ASP A 280 13.09 -15.50 20.07
CA ASP A 280 12.28 -16.39 20.94
C ASP A 280 12.55 -17.90 20.72
N TYR A 281 13.31 -18.26 19.69
CA TYR A 281 13.70 -19.61 19.32
C TYR A 281 15.21 -19.86 19.50
N GLU A 282 15.91 -19.00 20.24
CA GLU A 282 17.35 -19.07 20.50
C GLU A 282 18.24 -18.96 19.24
N GLU A 283 17.72 -18.37 18.17
CA GLU A 283 18.51 -18.14 16.95
C GLU A 283 19.12 -16.73 16.94
N ASP A 284 20.33 -16.63 16.40
CA ASP A 284 21.06 -15.38 16.22
C ASP A 284 20.25 -14.36 15.39
N ILE A 285 20.19 -13.11 15.87
CA ILE A 285 19.53 -12.02 15.16
C ILE A 285 20.57 -11.16 14.42
N GLU A 286 20.53 -11.16 13.08
CA GLU A 286 21.29 -10.19 12.30
C GLU A 286 20.65 -8.80 12.33
N ARG A 287 21.41 -7.79 12.78
CA ARG A 287 21.00 -6.38 12.80
C ARG A 287 21.85 -5.56 11.84
N VAL A 288 21.22 -4.56 11.22
CA VAL A 288 21.94 -3.55 10.43
C VAL A 288 22.69 -2.64 11.40
N VAL A 289 24.01 -2.53 11.24
CA VAL A 289 24.87 -1.67 12.07
C VAL A 289 25.38 -0.43 11.35
N GLY A 290 25.46 -0.49 10.02
CA GLY A 290 26.20 0.51 9.28
C GLY A 290 26.25 0.30 7.78
N ILE A 291 27.28 0.87 7.17
CA ILE A 291 27.66 0.67 5.78
C ILE A 291 29.09 0.16 5.68
N TYR A 292 29.40 -0.52 4.59
CA TYR A 292 30.77 -0.87 4.20
C TYR A 292 30.92 -0.79 2.68
N ALA A 293 32.16 -0.69 2.23
CA ALA A 293 32.52 -0.69 0.82
C ALA A 293 33.19 -2.02 0.45
N PRO A 294 32.58 -2.87 -0.40
CA PRO A 294 33.12 -4.18 -0.73
C PRO A 294 34.56 -4.15 -1.28
N HIS A 295 34.91 -3.12 -2.07
CA HIS A 295 36.24 -2.95 -2.67
C HIS A 295 37.31 -2.49 -1.68
N LEU A 296 36.93 -1.98 -0.50
CA LEU A 296 37.85 -1.61 0.58
C LEU A 296 37.92 -2.70 1.67
N GLY A 297 37.12 -3.76 1.53
CA GLY A 297 37.07 -4.89 2.43
C GLY A 297 35.91 -4.83 3.42
N ALA A 298 35.29 -5.99 3.68
CA ALA A 298 34.09 -6.11 4.50
C ALA A 298 34.28 -5.75 6.00
N ARG A 299 35.53 -5.62 6.47
CA ARG A 299 35.85 -5.23 7.85
C ARG A 299 35.81 -3.73 8.06
N HIS A 300 35.91 -2.94 6.99
CA HIS A 300 35.89 -1.49 7.06
C HIS A 300 34.44 -0.99 7.09
N VAL A 301 33.89 -0.89 8.30
CA VAL A 301 32.48 -0.58 8.55
C VAL A 301 32.35 0.78 9.22
N HIS A 302 31.53 1.65 8.63
CA HIS A 302 31.09 2.87 9.29
C HIS A 302 29.76 2.62 9.99
N ILE A 303 29.73 2.83 11.32
CA ILE A 303 28.57 2.59 12.16
C ILE A 303 27.58 3.75 12.02
N THR A 304 26.39 3.48 11.48
CA THR A 304 25.31 4.48 11.34
C THR A 304 24.26 4.37 12.45
N ARG A 305 24.30 3.30 13.25
CA ARG A 305 23.34 3.02 14.30
C ARG A 305 24.05 2.82 15.64
N SER A 306 24.39 3.92 16.29
CA SER A 306 25.03 3.92 17.62
C SER A 306 24.05 3.95 18.79
N SER A 307 22.76 4.19 18.54
CA SER A 307 21.74 4.34 19.59
C SER A 307 20.77 3.17 19.63
N GLU A 308 20.57 2.63 20.82
CA GLU A 308 19.55 1.62 21.09
C GLU A 308 18.27 2.28 21.62
N TRP A 309 17.13 1.83 21.10
CA TRP A 309 15.82 2.31 21.53
C TRP A 309 15.10 1.18 22.25
N ARG A 310 14.87 1.38 23.55
CA ARG A 310 14.06 0.47 24.37
C ARG A 310 12.63 1.00 24.45
N ILE A 311 11.66 0.14 24.12
CA ILE A 311 10.25 0.46 24.39
C ILE A 311 10.07 0.46 25.90
N VAL A 312 9.81 1.65 26.46
CA VAL A 312 9.50 1.83 27.88
C VAL A 312 8.03 2.19 28.04
N PRO A 313 7.35 1.72 29.10
CA PRO A 313 6.03 2.23 29.46
C PRO A 313 6.08 3.76 29.56
N LYS A 314 5.09 4.44 28.97
CA LYS A 314 4.98 5.88 29.10
C LYS A 314 4.83 6.20 30.59
N VAL A 315 5.82 6.85 31.19
CA VAL A 315 5.74 7.33 32.57
C VAL A 315 4.56 8.30 32.62
N LEU A 316 3.49 7.94 33.34
CA LEU A 316 2.43 8.87 33.66
C LEU A 316 3.08 9.97 34.49
N ALA A 317 3.16 11.20 33.96
CA ALA A 317 3.41 12.36 34.79
C ALA A 317 2.27 12.40 35.81
N VAL A 318 2.57 12.04 37.05
CA VAL A 318 1.59 11.93 38.13
C VAL A 318 1.19 13.35 38.53
N GLU A 319 0.07 13.84 38.02
CA GLU A 319 -1.03 14.13 38.93
C GLU A 319 -2.05 13.01 38.76
N PRO A 320 -2.49 12.34 39.84
CA PRO A 320 -3.50 11.30 39.73
C PRO A 320 -4.85 11.97 39.45
N LEU A 321 -5.18 12.15 38.17
CA LEU A 321 -6.56 12.42 37.76
C LEU A 321 -7.38 11.17 38.08
N THR A 322 -8.15 11.25 39.17
CA THR A 322 -9.04 10.23 39.72
C THR A 322 -10.30 10.02 38.87
N LEU A 323 -10.16 9.91 37.55
CA LEU A 323 -11.26 9.50 36.69
C LEU A 323 -11.26 7.96 36.57
N LYS A 324 -12.13 7.33 37.37
CA LYS A 324 -12.47 5.91 37.23
C LYS A 324 -12.93 5.64 35.79
N SER A 325 -12.05 5.10 34.97
CA SER A 325 -12.41 4.53 33.68
C SER A 325 -13.14 3.20 33.92
N GLY A 326 -14.33 3.04 33.31
CA GLY A 326 -15.12 1.82 33.41
C GLY A 326 -14.44 0.60 32.75
N ILE A 327 -14.87 -0.60 33.15
CA ILE A 327 -14.30 -1.93 32.84
C ILE A 327 -14.13 -2.22 31.33
N ALA A 328 -14.70 -1.40 30.44
CA ALA A 328 -14.71 -1.61 28.99
C ALA A 328 -13.86 -0.61 28.17
N ALA A 329 -12.87 0.06 28.76
CA ALA A 329 -11.95 0.89 27.98
C ALA A 329 -11.08 0.03 27.04
N PRO A 330 -11.12 0.24 25.71
CA PRO A 330 -10.37 -0.57 24.76
C PRO A 330 -8.85 -0.35 24.93
N ARG A 331 -8.12 -1.43 25.21
CA ARG A 331 -6.65 -1.43 25.24
C ARG A 331 -6.14 -1.69 23.82
N SER A 332 -5.89 -0.63 23.05
CA SER A 332 -5.12 -0.74 21.80
C SER A 332 -3.82 0.06 21.94
N PRO A 333 -2.65 -0.50 21.56
CA PRO A 333 -1.37 0.18 21.64
C PRO A 333 -1.09 1.03 20.40
N VAL A 334 -2.13 1.56 19.73
CA VAL A 334 -1.94 2.38 18.53
C VAL A 334 -1.75 3.84 18.92
N ASN A 335 -0.49 4.25 18.78
CA ASN A 335 0.09 5.59 18.92
C ASN A 335 -0.85 6.75 18.56
N ASN A 336 -1.32 7.49 19.57
CA ASN A 336 -1.96 8.79 19.41
C ASN A 336 -0.92 9.89 19.69
N CYS A 337 0.02 10.08 18.76
CA CYS A 337 1.01 11.15 18.80
C CYS A 337 0.87 11.99 17.52
N GLY A 338 0.15 13.10 17.64
CA GLY A 338 -0.05 14.04 16.54
C GLY A 338 -0.97 15.20 16.93
N LYS A 339 -0.67 15.90 18.03
CA LYS A 339 -1.11 17.30 18.21
C LYS A 339 0.10 18.11 18.63
N LEU A 340 0.68 18.82 17.66
CA LEU A 340 1.55 19.96 17.92
C LEU A 340 0.63 21.09 18.40
N THR A 341 0.65 21.34 19.71
CA THR A 341 0.11 22.58 20.27
C THR A 341 1.10 23.70 19.98
N GLY A 342 0.65 24.67 19.17
CA GLY A 342 1.03 26.08 19.17
C GLY A 342 2.49 26.45 19.38
N GLY A 343 3.17 26.75 18.27
CA GLY A 343 4.42 27.49 18.24
C GLY A 343 4.67 27.92 16.79
N ASP A 344 4.37 29.17 16.47
CA ASP A 344 4.48 29.75 15.13
C ASP A 344 5.93 29.74 14.65
N ILE A 345 6.22 28.89 13.66
CA ILE A 345 7.34 29.06 12.73
C ILE A 345 6.75 28.87 11.34
N PRO A 346 6.89 29.83 10.39
CA PRO A 346 6.37 29.66 9.05
C PRO A 346 7.20 28.57 8.34
N GLY A 347 6.64 27.36 8.29
CA GLY A 347 7.10 26.33 7.38
C GLY A 347 6.74 26.75 5.96
N MET A 348 7.77 26.93 5.13
CA MET A 348 7.62 27.24 3.72
C MET A 348 6.85 26.10 3.05
N THR A 349 5.56 26.34 2.83
CA THR A 349 4.64 25.48 2.09
C THR A 349 4.48 26.13 0.72
N ASN A 350 4.88 25.43 -0.33
CA ASN A 350 4.60 25.87 -1.69
C ASN A 350 3.07 25.91 -1.85
N THR A 351 2.53 27.09 -2.06
CA THR A 351 1.08 27.30 -2.16
C THR A 351 0.53 26.64 -3.45
N PRO A 352 -0.75 26.23 -3.47
CA PRO A 352 -1.44 25.70 -4.66
C PRO A 352 -1.33 26.56 -5.94
N SER A 353 -0.90 27.82 -5.80
CA SER A 353 -0.58 28.74 -6.89
C SER A 353 0.56 28.26 -7.79
N GLU A 354 1.58 27.57 -7.26
CA GLU A 354 2.75 27.16 -8.04
C GLU A 354 2.43 26.01 -8.99
N HIS A 355 1.64 25.03 -8.53
CA HIS A 355 1.13 23.95 -9.38
C HIS A 355 0.19 24.46 -10.47
N THR A 356 -0.63 25.47 -10.15
CA THR A 356 -1.52 26.10 -11.13
C THR A 356 -0.72 26.90 -12.17
N ALA A 357 0.35 27.59 -11.75
CA ALA A 357 1.24 28.32 -12.63
C ALA A 357 2.03 27.39 -13.57
N ALA A 358 2.51 26.25 -13.07
CA ALA A 358 3.19 25.25 -13.89
C ALA A 358 2.27 24.66 -14.98
N VAL A 359 1.00 24.40 -14.65
CA VAL A 359 0.01 23.89 -15.62
C VAL A 359 -0.38 24.96 -16.63
N LEU A 360 -0.51 26.23 -16.24
CA LEU A 360 -0.74 27.34 -17.17
C LEU A 360 0.43 27.54 -18.14
N ASN A 361 1.68 27.45 -17.66
CA ASN A 361 2.86 27.52 -18.53
C ASN A 361 2.89 26.39 -19.57
N LEU A 362 2.51 25.17 -19.20
CA LEU A 362 2.43 24.03 -20.13
C LEU A 362 1.33 24.19 -21.20
N VAL A 363 0.28 24.94 -20.87
CA VAL A 363 -0.80 25.28 -21.80
C VAL A 363 -0.39 26.41 -22.74
N ASP A 364 0.31 27.43 -22.23
CA ASP A 364 0.86 28.53 -23.04
C ASP A 364 1.98 28.06 -23.99
N ASP A 365 2.77 27.06 -23.57
CA ASP A 365 3.79 26.40 -24.40
C ASP A 365 3.19 25.41 -25.42
N GLY A 366 1.85 25.24 -25.44
CA GLY A 366 1.14 24.36 -26.38
C GLY A 366 1.37 22.85 -26.16
N VAL A 367 1.93 22.46 -25.02
CA VAL A 367 2.23 21.06 -24.66
C VAL A 367 0.95 20.32 -24.26
N ILE A 368 -0.04 21.04 -23.72
CA ILE A 368 -1.33 20.50 -23.28
C ILE A 368 -2.45 21.43 -23.78
N ALA A 369 -3.56 20.86 -24.27
CA ALA A 369 -4.69 21.64 -24.78
C ALA A 369 -5.59 22.17 -23.64
N TRP A 370 -6.20 23.34 -23.84
CA TRP A 370 -7.09 23.99 -22.85
C TRP A 370 -8.34 23.16 -22.48
N ASP A 371 -8.77 22.28 -23.38
CA ASP A 371 -9.92 21.39 -23.19
C ASP A 371 -9.55 20.06 -22.53
N ASP A 372 -8.27 19.88 -22.18
CA ASP A 372 -7.81 18.70 -21.46
C ASP A 372 -8.51 18.60 -20.09
N PRO A 373 -9.14 17.45 -19.77
CA PRO A 373 -9.84 17.24 -18.51
C PRO A 373 -8.98 17.49 -17.26
N GLU A 374 -7.67 17.30 -17.34
CA GLU A 374 -6.73 17.52 -16.25
C GLU A 374 -6.44 19.02 -16.05
N VAL A 375 -6.28 19.80 -17.13
CA VAL A 375 -6.16 21.28 -17.07
C VAL A 375 -7.40 21.90 -16.43
N VAL A 376 -8.59 21.45 -16.85
CA VAL A 376 -9.87 21.91 -16.28
C VAL A 376 -10.00 21.52 -14.81
N THR A 377 -9.47 20.37 -14.41
CA THR A 377 -9.51 19.90 -13.01
C THR A 377 -8.57 20.70 -12.12
N VAL A 378 -7.36 21.00 -12.59
CA VAL A 378 -6.38 21.84 -11.87
C VAL A 378 -6.93 23.25 -11.67
N LEU A 379 -7.48 23.87 -12.73
CA LEU A 379 -8.06 25.21 -12.67
C LEU A 379 -9.31 25.26 -11.76
N ARG A 380 -10.16 24.22 -11.77
CA ARG A 380 -11.27 24.10 -10.81
C ARG A 380 -10.80 23.94 -9.36
N GLY A 381 -9.69 23.24 -9.14
CA GLY A 381 -9.07 23.10 -7.82
C GLY A 381 -8.60 24.45 -7.29
N ALA A 382 -7.93 25.25 -8.13
CA ALA A 382 -7.49 26.60 -7.79
C ALA A 382 -8.66 27.54 -7.47
N LEU A 383 -9.74 27.49 -8.26
CA LEU A 383 -10.96 28.30 -8.02
C LEU A 383 -11.67 27.95 -6.71
N LYS A 384 -11.62 26.69 -6.26
CA LYS A 384 -12.22 26.25 -4.99
C LYS A 384 -11.43 26.68 -3.75
N HIS A 385 -10.14 26.95 -3.89
CA HIS A 385 -9.31 27.43 -2.78
C HIS A 385 -9.68 28.84 -2.29
N GLY A 386 -10.38 29.64 -3.12
CA GLY A 386 -10.91 30.95 -2.73
C GLY A 386 -12.28 30.91 -2.04
N ALA A 387 -12.94 29.75 -1.98
CA ALA A 387 -14.26 29.63 -1.37
C ALA A 387 -14.17 29.25 0.12
N GLN A 388 -14.76 30.06 1.00
CA GLN A 388 -14.86 29.76 2.43
C GLN A 388 -15.50 28.38 2.66
N GLN A 389 -14.79 27.50 3.37
CA GLN A 389 -15.32 26.22 3.84
C GLN A 389 -16.49 26.45 4.80
N GLN A 390 -17.69 26.01 4.41
CA GLN A 390 -18.77 25.83 5.38
C GLN A 390 -18.41 24.69 6.33
N ASN A 391 -18.21 25.04 7.61
CA ASN A 391 -18.07 24.09 8.71
C ASN A 391 -19.23 23.09 8.70
N ARG A 392 -18.95 21.84 8.30
CA ARG A 392 -19.90 20.74 8.50
C ARG A 392 -19.93 20.41 9.99
N ARG A 393 -20.98 20.87 10.66
CA ARG A 393 -21.34 20.45 12.02
C ARG A 393 -21.35 18.92 12.11
N GLN A 394 -20.88 18.41 13.24
CA GLN A 394 -21.11 17.02 13.68
C GLN A 394 -22.59 16.66 13.47
N ARG A 395 -22.84 15.59 12.72
CA ARG A 395 -24.21 15.10 12.48
C ARG A 395 -24.85 14.74 13.82
N SER A 396 -26.09 15.17 14.00
CA SER A 396 -26.96 14.83 15.12
C SER A 396 -27.13 13.32 15.26
N GLY A 397 -27.38 12.85 16.49
CA GLY A 397 -27.66 11.45 16.82
C GLY A 397 -29.01 10.95 16.32
N GLU A 398 -29.29 11.11 15.02
CA GLU A 398 -30.45 10.51 14.38
C GLU A 398 -30.22 9.03 14.04
N LEU A 399 -31.26 8.24 14.25
CA LEU A 399 -31.30 6.79 14.02
C LEU A 399 -31.05 6.44 12.54
N LEU A 400 -30.07 5.57 12.29
CA LEU A 400 -29.75 5.04 10.96
C LEU A 400 -30.93 4.26 10.37
N LYS A 401 -31.21 4.43 9.07
CA LYS A 401 -32.24 3.65 8.38
C LYS A 401 -31.75 2.21 8.19
N PRO A 402 -32.64 1.21 8.02
CA PRO A 402 -32.24 -0.20 7.94
C PRO A 402 -31.23 -0.55 6.82
N HIS A 403 -31.19 0.25 5.74
CA HIS A 403 -30.21 0.09 4.65
C HIS A 403 -28.85 0.71 4.96
N ASP A 404 -28.78 1.65 5.91
CA ASP A 404 -27.54 2.28 6.39
C ASP A 404 -26.79 1.40 7.41
N VAL A 405 -27.46 0.35 7.92
CA VAL A 405 -26.86 -0.64 8.83
C VAL A 405 -26.20 -1.75 8.02
N ALA A 406 -24.90 -1.98 8.29
CA ALA A 406 -24.10 -3.04 7.68
C ALA A 406 -24.79 -4.41 7.78
N PRO A 407 -24.60 -5.35 6.83
CA PRO A 407 -25.26 -6.65 6.84
C PRO A 407 -25.10 -7.44 8.15
N SER A 408 -23.92 -7.38 8.79
CA SER A 408 -23.62 -7.99 10.10
C SER A 408 -24.35 -7.32 11.27
N GLY A 409 -24.83 -6.08 11.10
CA GLY A 409 -25.60 -5.34 12.08
C GLY A 409 -27.12 -5.49 11.91
N ARG A 410 -27.61 -6.24 10.90
CA ARG A 410 -29.03 -6.47 10.68
C ARG A 410 -29.49 -7.69 11.47
N LEU A 411 -30.69 -7.61 12.05
CA LEU A 411 -31.29 -8.78 12.69
C LEU A 411 -31.56 -9.89 11.67
N THR A 412 -31.26 -11.13 12.05
CA THR A 412 -31.55 -12.34 11.28
C THR A 412 -33.07 -12.59 11.20
N LYS A 413 -33.49 -13.57 10.41
CA LYS A 413 -34.92 -13.91 10.26
C LYS A 413 -35.49 -14.48 11.56
N SER A 414 -34.75 -15.36 12.24
CA SER A 414 -35.13 -15.93 13.54
C SER A 414 -35.20 -14.85 14.63
N GLU A 415 -34.22 -13.95 14.72
CA GLU A 415 -34.21 -12.83 15.68
C GLU A 415 -35.40 -11.87 15.45
N ARG A 416 -35.75 -11.57 14.19
CA ARG A 416 -36.93 -10.73 13.89
C ARG A 416 -38.25 -11.42 14.25
N ALA A 417 -38.33 -12.74 14.10
CA ALA A 417 -39.53 -13.50 14.43
C ALA A 417 -39.81 -13.54 15.93
N GLN A 418 -38.78 -13.39 16.78
CA GLN A 418 -38.94 -13.32 18.24
C GLN A 418 -39.45 -11.97 18.75
N ILE A 419 -39.31 -10.88 17.99
CA ILE A 419 -39.66 -9.53 18.41
C ILE A 419 -41.12 -9.39 18.89
N PRO A 420 -42.15 -9.89 18.17
CA PRO A 420 -43.53 -9.78 18.62
C PRO A 420 -43.77 -10.50 19.95
N ARG A 421 -43.14 -11.66 20.15
CA ARG A 421 -43.25 -12.45 21.39
C ARG A 421 -42.66 -11.69 22.58
N ILE A 422 -41.42 -11.19 22.45
CA ILE A 422 -40.73 -10.40 23.48
C ILE A 422 -41.55 -9.17 23.87
N ARG A 423 -42.14 -8.48 22.89
CA ARG A 423 -43.00 -7.30 23.13
C ARG A 423 -44.23 -7.64 23.96
N VAL A 424 -44.92 -8.73 23.64
CA VAL A 424 -46.15 -9.12 24.34
C VAL A 424 -45.85 -9.58 25.76
N GLU A 425 -44.82 -10.40 25.96
CA GLU A 425 -44.44 -10.92 27.29
C GLU A 425 -44.01 -9.78 28.23
N LEU A 426 -43.22 -8.81 27.77
CA LEU A 426 -42.79 -7.69 28.60
C LEU A 426 -43.89 -6.64 28.81
N ALA A 427 -44.80 -6.47 27.86
CA ALA A 427 -45.96 -5.60 28.03
C ALA A 427 -46.94 -6.13 29.09
N GLN A 428 -47.09 -7.45 29.21
CA GLN A 428 -47.90 -8.08 30.27
C GLN A 428 -47.33 -7.83 31.68
N LEU A 429 -46.01 -7.59 31.78
CA LEU A 429 -45.32 -7.21 33.00
C LEU A 429 -45.28 -5.68 33.21
N GLY A 430 -45.97 -4.89 32.37
CA GLY A 430 -46.02 -3.44 32.45
C GLY A 430 -44.76 -2.72 31.95
N ILE A 431 -43.85 -3.42 31.27
CA ILE A 431 -42.57 -2.87 30.79
C ILE A 431 -42.72 -2.34 29.37
N THR A 432 -42.42 -1.05 29.17
CA THR A 432 -42.40 -0.41 27.84
C THR A 432 -40.99 -0.42 27.26
N LEU A 433 -40.79 -1.17 26.17
CA LEU A 433 -39.46 -1.37 25.57
C LEU A 433 -39.08 -0.25 24.59
N GLN A 434 -37.85 0.25 24.72
CA GLN A 434 -37.21 1.03 23.67
C GLN A 434 -36.71 0.12 22.51
N ARG A 435 -36.55 0.71 21.33
CA ARG A 435 -36.18 -0.04 20.11
C ARG A 435 -34.85 -0.78 20.23
N TRP A 436 -33.87 -0.21 20.94
CA TRP A 436 -32.56 -0.83 21.11
C TRP A 436 -32.61 -1.98 22.13
N GLU A 437 -33.40 -1.86 23.20
CA GLU A 437 -33.60 -2.92 24.22
C GLU A 437 -34.25 -4.15 23.59
N LEU A 438 -35.24 -3.91 22.73
CA LEU A 438 -35.90 -4.96 21.96
C LEU A 438 -34.94 -5.67 20.98
N GLN A 439 -34.06 -4.91 20.33
CA GLN A 439 -33.04 -5.48 19.44
C GLN A 439 -31.96 -6.25 20.20
N ALA A 440 -31.61 -5.80 21.41
CA ALA A 440 -30.66 -6.47 22.28
C ALA A 440 -31.23 -7.81 22.80
N LEU A 441 -32.48 -7.80 23.30
CA LEU A 441 -33.18 -9.00 23.74
C LEU A 441 -33.39 -10.01 22.60
N ALA A 442 -33.73 -9.54 21.39
CA ALA A 442 -33.88 -10.41 20.22
C ALA A 442 -32.57 -11.07 19.77
N ARG A 443 -31.40 -10.51 20.14
CA ARG A 443 -30.06 -11.08 19.90
C ARG A 443 -29.56 -11.95 21.06
N GLY A 444 -30.42 -12.20 22.06
CA GLY A 444 -30.08 -12.99 23.24
C GLY A 444 -29.28 -12.26 24.32
N ALA A 445 -29.15 -10.93 24.24
CA ALA A 445 -28.56 -10.17 25.33
C ALA A 445 -29.51 -10.12 26.53
N THR A 446 -28.94 -10.10 27.74
CA THR A 446 -29.73 -9.91 28.97
C THR A 446 -29.93 -8.42 29.23
N VAL A 447 -31.19 -7.97 29.34
CA VAL A 447 -31.54 -6.59 29.67
C VAL A 447 -32.21 -6.54 31.03
N ARG A 448 -31.81 -5.57 31.86
CA ARG A 448 -32.35 -5.34 33.20
C ARG A 448 -33.33 -4.18 33.21
N PHE A 449 -34.53 -4.43 33.73
CA PHE A 449 -35.55 -3.41 34.01
C PHE A 449 -35.76 -3.37 35.53
N GLY A 450 -35.13 -2.42 36.20
CA GLY A 450 -35.06 -2.38 37.66
C GLY A 450 -34.35 -3.61 38.24
N ASP A 451 -35.05 -4.35 39.11
CA ASP A 451 -34.53 -5.55 39.76
C ASP A 451 -34.75 -6.84 38.95
N LEU A 452 -35.47 -6.76 37.83
CA LEU A 452 -35.79 -7.91 36.97
C LEU A 452 -34.83 -7.97 35.77
N SER A 453 -34.31 -9.16 35.48
CA SER A 453 -33.42 -9.43 34.35
C SER A 453 -34.12 -10.35 33.36
N PHE A 454 -34.12 -10.00 32.07
CA PHE A 454 -34.75 -10.78 31.01
C PHE A 454 -33.72 -11.16 29.95
N SER A 455 -33.76 -12.42 29.51
CA SER A 455 -32.95 -12.96 28.43
C SER A 455 -33.80 -13.94 27.64
N TYR A 456 -33.64 -13.95 26.32
CA TYR A 456 -34.36 -14.83 25.41
C TYR A 456 -33.35 -15.68 24.64
N PRO A 457 -33.52 -17.00 24.56
CA PRO A 457 -32.57 -17.86 23.85
C PRO A 457 -32.59 -17.55 22.35
N VAL A 458 -31.40 -17.39 21.78
CA VAL A 458 -31.23 -17.28 20.32
C VAL A 458 -31.51 -18.65 19.72
N ILE A 459 -32.50 -18.73 18.83
CA ILE A 459 -32.76 -19.95 18.07
C ILE A 459 -31.70 -20.00 16.97
N ASP A 460 -30.70 -20.85 17.15
CA ASP A 460 -29.67 -21.10 16.15
C ASP A 460 -30.28 -21.91 14.99
N GLU A 461 -30.17 -21.40 13.77
CA GLU A 461 -30.65 -22.10 12.56
C GLU A 461 -29.67 -23.22 12.11
N TRP A 462 -28.57 -23.44 12.83
CA TRP A 462 -27.56 -24.47 12.56
C TRP A 462 -27.50 -25.54 13.65
N GLY A 463 -28.54 -26.39 13.71
CA GLY A 463 -28.53 -27.59 14.55
C GLY A 463 -27.61 -28.68 14.00
N TRP A 464 -26.39 -28.78 14.51
CA TRP A 464 -25.64 -30.04 14.50
C TRP A 464 -26.09 -30.86 15.72
N ALA A 465 -26.86 -31.91 15.48
CA ALA A 465 -27.10 -32.93 16.48
C ALA A 465 -25.79 -33.71 16.71
N ILE A 466 -25.32 -33.73 17.96
CA ILE A 466 -24.42 -34.77 18.45
C ILE A 466 -25.31 -35.88 18.98
N VAL A 467 -25.52 -36.93 18.17
CA VAL A 467 -25.60 -38.34 18.56
C VAL A 467 -25.00 -39.15 17.41
#